data_AF-A0A930XRZ1-F1
#
_entry.id   AF-A0A930XRZ1-F1
#
_cell.length_a   1.000
_cell.length_b   1.000
_cell.length_c   1.000
_cell.angle_alpha   90.00
_cell.angle_beta   90.00
_cell.angle_gamma   90.00
#
_symmetry.space_group_name_H-M   'P 1'
#
loop_
_entity.id
_entity.type
_entity.pdbx_description
1 polymer ?
#
loop_
_entity_poly.entity_id
_entity_poly.type
_entity_poly.pdbx_seq_one_letter_code
_entity_poly.pdbx_strand_id
1 'polypeptide(L)'
;MAYQIEVQPGQQLFIENIGSQTVITLTSSGLGQQQQSSQSVHTGTWTAPPTAYRTAGGMIIHVRTTEGDRTLAIQQNQIQMTSGTQMISGHPVLMQESAPPSTSSIPPMKPMKPMKPMGTLKMGNMQMSMNPMEMQMGDMKLSMNTPETEESTPNSSRRFCTQCGTQAKPSDRFCAHCGHQL
;
A
#
# COMPACT_ATOMS: atom_id res chain seq x y z
N MET A 1 20.13 2.32 -0.74
CA MET A 1 20.67 3.57 -1.35
C MET A 1 19.54 4.21 -2.13
N ALA A 2 19.36 5.53 -2.09
CA ALA A 2 18.23 6.20 -2.74
C ALA A 2 18.67 7.48 -3.46
N TYR A 3 18.06 7.74 -4.60
CA TYR A 3 18.36 8.89 -5.45
C TYR A 3 17.07 9.48 -6.00
N GLN A 4 17.09 10.79 -6.25
CA GLN A 4 16.00 11.52 -6.85
C GLN A 4 16.47 12.32 -8.07
N ILE A 5 15.57 12.49 -9.03
CA ILE A 5 15.83 13.22 -10.25
C ILE A 5 14.53 13.83 -10.78
N GLU A 6 14.60 15.05 -11.28
CA GLU A 6 13.46 15.70 -11.93
C GLU A 6 13.39 15.28 -13.42
N VAL A 7 12.29 14.63 -13.80
CA VAL A 7 12.08 14.12 -15.16
C VAL A 7 11.52 15.23 -16.05
N GLN A 8 10.56 16.01 -15.53
CA GLN A 8 9.93 17.16 -16.17
C GLN A 8 9.50 18.15 -15.08
N PRO A 9 9.21 19.42 -15.40
CA PRO A 9 8.69 20.38 -14.42
C PRO A 9 7.45 19.82 -13.71
N GLY A 10 7.55 19.64 -12.39
CA GLY A 10 6.47 19.05 -11.58
C GLY A 10 6.37 17.53 -11.64
N GLN A 11 7.37 16.84 -12.18
CA GLN A 11 7.48 15.38 -12.17
C GLN A 11 8.84 14.94 -11.62
N GLN A 12 8.81 14.31 -10.45
CA GLN A 12 9.98 13.78 -9.77
C GLN A 12 10.00 12.25 -9.86
N LEU A 13 11.18 11.71 -10.12
CA LEU A 13 11.44 10.29 -9.99
C LEU A 13 12.35 10.06 -8.79
N PHE A 14 11.90 9.18 -7.90
CA PHE A 14 12.67 8.65 -6.80
C PHE A 14 12.98 7.19 -7.07
N ILE A 15 14.23 6.79 -6.88
CA ILE A 15 14.70 5.42 -7.06
C ILE A 15 15.47 4.99 -5.82
N GLU A 16 15.10 3.85 -5.27
CA GLU A 16 15.77 3.28 -4.12
C GLU A 16 16.08 1.80 -4.32
N ASN A 17 17.19 1.36 -3.77
CA ASN A 17 17.52 -0.06 -3.67
C ASN A 17 17.25 -0.55 -2.25
N ILE A 18 16.32 -1.50 -2.15
CA ILE A 18 15.96 -2.23 -0.93
C ILE A 18 16.31 -3.70 -1.14
N GLY A 19 17.45 -4.13 -0.59
CA GLY A 19 17.95 -5.49 -0.71
C GLY A 19 18.41 -5.83 -2.14
N SER A 20 17.57 -6.56 -2.87
CA SER A 20 17.77 -6.91 -4.29
C SER A 20 16.69 -6.32 -5.21
N GLN A 21 15.76 -5.54 -4.65
CA GLN A 21 14.73 -4.85 -5.41
C GLN A 21 15.08 -3.37 -5.56
N THR A 22 14.92 -2.88 -6.78
CA THR A 22 14.91 -1.45 -7.07
C THR A 22 13.46 -0.99 -7.10
N VAL A 23 13.10 -0.11 -6.18
CA VAL A 23 11.79 0.54 -6.13
C VAL A 23 11.92 1.89 -6.80
N ILE A 24 11.00 2.17 -7.72
CA ILE A 24 10.96 3.39 -8.50
C ILE A 24 9.60 4.02 -8.25
N THR A 25 9.63 5.23 -7.73
CA THR A 25 8.46 6.04 -7.38
C THR A 25 8.45 7.27 -8.27
N LEU A 26 7.42 7.40 -9.10
CA LEU A 26 7.17 8.57 -9.91
C LEU A 26 6.09 9.42 -9.23
N THR A 27 6.42 10.67 -8.95
CA THR A 27 5.53 11.65 -8.35
C THR A 27 5.30 12.78 -9.34
N SER A 28 4.05 12.99 -9.71
CA SER A 28 3.62 14.11 -10.56
C SER A 28 2.75 15.06 -9.74
N SER A 29 3.13 16.33 -9.69
CA SER A 29 2.39 17.42 -9.06
C SER A 29 1.78 18.32 -10.13
N GLY A 30 0.45 18.33 -10.22
CA GLY A 30 -0.32 19.28 -11.01
C GLY A 30 -1.07 20.27 -10.10
N LEU A 31 -1.77 21.24 -10.69
CA LEU A 31 -2.60 22.19 -9.94
C LEU A 31 -3.65 21.43 -9.10
N GLY A 32 -3.42 21.38 -7.79
CA GLY A 32 -4.34 20.80 -6.80
C GLY A 32 -4.32 19.28 -6.65
N GLN A 33 -3.50 18.53 -7.40
CA GLN A 33 -3.39 17.07 -7.25
C GLN A 33 -1.95 16.58 -7.38
N GLN A 34 -1.53 15.78 -6.39
CA GLN A 34 -0.30 15.01 -6.43
C GLN A 34 -0.69 13.55 -6.74
N GLN A 35 -0.17 13.01 -7.84
CA GLN A 35 -0.30 11.60 -8.19
C GLN A 35 1.04 10.91 -7.99
N GLN A 36 1.01 9.74 -7.36
CA GLN A 36 2.19 8.92 -7.12
C GLN A 36 1.97 7.52 -7.66
N SER A 37 2.95 7.00 -8.38
CA SER A 37 2.99 5.61 -8.86
C SER A 37 4.31 4.99 -8.42
N SER A 38 4.25 3.83 -7.77
CA SER A 38 5.45 3.12 -7.28
C SER A 38 5.48 1.72 -7.88
N GLN A 39 6.63 1.32 -8.42
CA GLN A 39 6.85 0.02 -9.04
C GLN A 39 8.16 -0.57 -8.53
N SER A 40 8.19 -1.87 -8.26
CA SER A 40 9.40 -2.58 -7.86
C SER A 40 9.85 -3.54 -8.95
N VAL A 41 11.15 -3.59 -9.16
CA VAL A 41 11.79 -4.49 -10.13
C VAL A 41 13.00 -5.15 -9.48
N HIS A 42 13.17 -6.44 -9.72
CA HIS A 42 14.32 -7.18 -9.24
C HIS A 42 15.53 -6.89 -10.14
N THR A 43 16.52 -6.20 -9.60
CA THR A 43 17.75 -5.80 -10.31
C THR A 43 19.02 -6.32 -9.66
N GLY A 44 18.94 -6.74 -8.38
CA GLY A 44 20.09 -7.08 -7.55
C GLY A 44 20.53 -5.92 -6.66
N THR A 45 21.58 -6.15 -5.86
CA THR A 45 22.13 -5.12 -4.98
C THR A 45 23.03 -4.18 -5.77
N TRP A 46 22.82 -2.87 -5.63
CA TRP A 46 23.65 -1.87 -6.30
C TRP A 46 25.07 -1.86 -5.74
N THR A 47 26.07 -1.83 -6.63
CA THR A 47 27.49 -1.73 -6.26
C THR A 47 28.09 -0.36 -6.57
N ALA A 48 27.36 0.49 -7.29
CA ALA A 48 27.75 1.87 -7.61
C ALA A 48 26.50 2.77 -7.70
N PRO A 49 26.68 4.10 -7.61
CA PRO A 49 25.58 5.04 -7.84
C PRO A 49 24.94 4.85 -9.22
N PRO A 50 23.60 4.96 -9.34
CA PRO A 50 22.90 4.92 -10.61
C PRO A 50 23.28 6.13 -11.47
N THR A 51 23.28 5.94 -12.78
CA THR A 51 23.49 7.02 -13.76
C THR A 51 22.23 7.17 -14.59
N ALA A 52 21.74 8.40 -14.72
CA ALA A 52 20.54 8.69 -15.49
C ALA A 52 20.87 9.44 -16.79
N TYR A 53 20.10 9.14 -17.83
CA TYR A 53 20.22 9.74 -19.15
C TYR A 53 18.84 10.18 -19.62
N ARG A 54 18.71 11.45 -20.01
CA ARG A 54 17.48 11.97 -20.61
C ARG A 54 17.52 11.74 -22.12
N THR A 55 16.46 11.12 -22.63
CA THR A 55 16.29 10.78 -24.05
C THR A 55 15.04 11.47 -24.61
N ALA A 56 14.81 11.43 -25.92
CA ALA A 56 13.61 11.99 -26.53
C ALA A 56 12.31 11.29 -26.09
N GLY A 57 12.38 10.00 -25.71
CA GLY A 57 11.22 9.19 -25.32
C GLY A 57 10.98 9.07 -23.81
N GLY A 58 11.82 9.68 -22.98
CA GLY A 58 11.75 9.54 -21.51
C GLY A 58 13.14 9.54 -20.88
N MET A 59 13.31 8.70 -19.86
CA MET A 59 14.56 8.63 -19.09
C MET A 59 15.07 7.19 -19.03
N ILE A 60 16.39 7.03 -19.10
CA ILE A 60 17.06 5.76 -18.96
C ILE A 60 17.93 5.82 -17.71
N ILE A 61 17.83 4.83 -16.83
CA ILE A 61 18.66 4.70 -15.64
C ILE A 61 19.50 3.44 -15.78
N HIS A 62 20.81 3.61 -15.66
CA HIS A 62 21.76 2.52 -15.63
C HIS A 62 22.16 2.25 -14.18
N VAL A 63 21.90 1.03 -13.73
CA VAL A 63 22.25 0.54 -12.40
C VAL A 63 23.29 -0.57 -12.54
N ARG A 64 24.39 -0.45 -11.80
CA ARG A 64 25.39 -1.51 -11.70
C ARG A 64 25.09 -2.35 -10.49
N THR A 65 24.84 -3.65 -10.68
CA THR A 65 24.48 -4.55 -9.59
C THR A 65 25.44 -5.72 -9.49
N THR A 66 25.34 -6.48 -8.40
CA THR A 66 26.11 -7.72 -8.19
C THR A 66 25.83 -8.78 -9.25
N GLU A 67 24.68 -8.71 -9.91
CA GLU A 67 24.25 -9.66 -10.96
C GLU A 67 24.59 -9.17 -12.38
N GLY A 68 25.20 -7.98 -12.50
CA GLY A 68 25.55 -7.34 -13.76
C GLY A 68 24.91 -5.96 -13.93
N ASP A 69 25.24 -5.31 -15.04
CA ASP A 69 24.66 -4.02 -15.40
C ASP A 69 23.20 -4.19 -15.87
N ARG A 70 22.28 -3.39 -15.32
CA ARG A 70 20.87 -3.36 -15.72
C ARG A 70 20.49 -1.96 -16.18
N THR A 71 19.67 -1.92 -17.22
CA THR A 71 19.15 -0.66 -17.77
C THR A 71 17.64 -0.60 -17.56
N LEU A 72 17.18 0.48 -16.95
CA LEU A 72 15.79 0.76 -16.63
C LEU A 72 15.33 1.90 -17.52
N ALA A 73 14.49 1.62 -18.51
CA ALA A 73 13.86 2.63 -19.34
C ALA A 73 12.53 3.05 -18.72
N ILE A 74 12.36 4.34 -18.51
CA ILE A 74 11.18 4.96 -17.92
C ILE A 74 10.54 5.81 -19.01
N GLN A 75 9.40 5.33 -19.50
CA GLN A 75 8.62 6.02 -20.53
C GLN A 75 7.22 6.27 -19.97
N GLN A 76 6.81 7.53 -19.94
CA GLN A 76 5.54 7.98 -19.35
C GLN A 76 5.42 7.56 -17.86
N ASN A 77 4.77 6.42 -17.60
CA ASN A 77 4.57 5.83 -16.27
C ASN A 77 4.87 4.32 -16.25
N GLN A 78 5.53 3.80 -17.28
CA GLN A 78 5.92 2.39 -17.36
C GLN A 78 7.44 2.25 -17.26
N ILE A 79 7.86 1.16 -16.63
CA ILE A 79 9.26 0.81 -16.42
C ILE A 79 9.54 -0.45 -17.21
N GLN A 80 10.46 -0.33 -18.16
CA GLN A 80 10.96 -1.47 -18.93
C GLN A 80 12.39 -1.74 -18.50
N MET A 81 12.61 -2.91 -17.91
CA MET A 81 13.94 -3.39 -17.60
C MET A 81 14.51 -4.13 -18.80
N THR A 82 15.67 -3.70 -19.25
CA THR A 82 16.46 -4.39 -20.27
C THR A 82 17.77 -4.84 -19.65
N SER A 83 18.19 -6.05 -20.02
CA SER A 83 19.46 -6.62 -19.59
C SER A 83 20.48 -6.42 -20.71
N GLY A 84 21.70 -6.02 -20.34
CA GLY A 84 22.80 -5.81 -21.28
C GLY A 84 23.11 -4.34 -21.59
N THR A 85 24.30 -4.12 -22.15
CA THR A 85 24.82 -2.81 -22.53
C THR A 85 24.10 -2.32 -23.78
N GLN A 86 23.16 -1.38 -23.62
CA GLN A 86 22.55 -0.69 -24.76
C GLN A 86 23.28 0.61 -25.04
N MET A 87 23.35 0.99 -26.31
CA MET A 87 23.86 2.30 -26.72
C MET A 87 22.85 3.36 -26.27
N ILE A 88 23.20 4.11 -25.23
CA ILE A 88 22.32 5.16 -24.69
C ILE A 88 22.51 6.43 -25.51
N SER A 89 21.51 6.77 -26.34
CA SER A 89 21.45 8.07 -27.02
C SER A 89 20.69 9.08 -26.15
N GLY A 90 21.37 9.63 -25.13
CA GLY A 90 20.77 10.59 -24.20
C GLY A 90 21.79 11.49 -23.52
N HIS A 91 21.32 12.62 -23.00
CA HIS A 91 22.15 13.55 -22.22
C HIS A 91 22.25 13.04 -20.77
N PRO A 92 23.46 12.92 -20.19
CA PRO A 92 23.59 12.52 -18.81
C PRO A 92 22.93 13.56 -17.89
N VAL A 93 22.18 13.09 -16.91
CA VAL A 93 21.57 13.93 -15.87
C VAL A 93 22.12 13.51 -14.53
N LEU A 94 22.53 14.50 -13.74
CA LEU A 94 22.98 14.28 -12.38
C LEU A 94 21.80 13.84 -11.51
N MET A 95 21.88 12.65 -10.92
CA MET A 95 20.94 12.23 -9.90
C MET A 95 21.37 12.81 -8.56
N GLN A 96 20.43 13.29 -7.77
CA GLN A 96 20.70 13.77 -6.43
C GLN A 96 20.51 12.64 -5.44
N GLU A 97 21.53 12.30 -4.65
CA GLU A 97 21.38 11.32 -3.59
C GLU A 97 20.37 11.86 -2.58
N SER A 98 19.28 11.12 -2.41
CA SER A 98 18.32 11.42 -1.35
C SER A 98 18.86 10.74 -0.10
N ALA A 99 19.09 11.51 0.97
CA ALA A 99 19.29 10.91 2.27
C ALA A 99 18.15 9.90 2.50
N PRO A 100 18.43 8.70 3.05
CA PRO A 100 17.35 7.82 3.47
C PRO A 100 16.39 8.68 4.30
N PRO A 101 15.05 8.52 4.18
CA PRO A 101 14.16 9.19 5.10
C PRO A 101 14.75 8.89 6.47
N SER A 102 15.16 9.94 7.19
CA SER A 102 15.65 9.78 8.55
C SER A 102 14.57 8.93 9.17
N THR A 103 14.92 7.67 9.48
CA THR A 103 14.07 6.86 10.32
C THR A 103 14.06 7.70 11.57
N SER A 104 13.05 8.57 11.72
CA SER A 104 12.67 9.11 12.99
C SER A 104 12.53 7.85 13.79
N SER A 105 13.58 7.57 14.56
CA SER A 105 13.62 6.45 15.46
C SER A 105 12.35 6.66 16.21
N ILE A 106 11.33 5.84 15.95
CA ILE A 106 10.25 5.73 16.91
C ILE A 106 11.03 5.20 18.11
N PRO A 107 11.31 6.04 19.13
CA PRO A 107 12.05 5.54 20.27
C PRO A 107 11.25 4.32 20.73
N PRO A 108 11.90 3.19 21.05
CA PRO A 108 11.19 2.01 21.50
C PRO A 108 10.24 2.47 22.60
N MET A 109 8.94 2.47 22.30
CA MET A 109 7.94 2.88 23.26
C MET A 109 8.15 1.93 24.43
N LYS A 110 8.63 2.47 25.55
CA LYS A 110 8.76 1.69 26.77
C LYS A 110 7.40 1.01 26.98
N PRO A 111 7.34 -0.29 27.27
CA PRO A 111 6.09 -0.97 27.55
C PRO A 111 5.30 -0.12 28.55
N MET A 112 4.19 0.44 28.09
CA MET A 112 3.36 1.24 28.97
C MET A 112 2.91 0.31 30.07
N LYS A 113 3.28 0.64 31.32
CA LYS A 113 2.72 -0.05 32.48
C LYS A 113 1.19 -0.03 32.32
N PRO A 114 0.48 -1.14 32.60
CA PRO A 114 -0.97 -1.18 32.50
C PRO A 114 -1.55 0.04 33.20
N MET A 115 -2.22 0.91 32.44
CA MET A 115 -2.92 2.04 33.04
C MET A 115 -3.96 1.45 33.98
N LYS A 116 -3.92 1.89 35.24
CA LYS A 116 -5.01 1.62 36.17
C LYS A 116 -6.29 2.15 35.53
N PRO A 117 -7.41 1.41 35.61
CA PRO A 117 -8.65 1.81 34.97
C PRO A 117 -9.01 3.23 35.43
N MET A 118 -9.08 4.14 34.46
CA MET A 118 -9.61 5.48 34.66
C MET A 118 -11.05 5.32 35.11
N GLY A 119 -11.29 5.57 36.39
CA GLY A 119 -12.63 5.65 36.93
C GLY A 119 -13.43 6.68 36.12
N THR A 120 -14.54 6.21 35.56
CA THR A 120 -15.73 6.99 35.17
C THR A 120 -15.48 8.46 34.80
N LEU A 121 -15.10 8.70 33.54
CA LEU A 121 -15.32 10.00 32.91
C LEU A 121 -16.84 10.22 32.80
N LYS A 122 -17.40 11.01 33.71
CA LYS A 122 -18.79 11.48 33.61
C LYS A 122 -18.85 12.65 32.64
N MET A 123 -19.21 12.40 31.38
CA MET A 123 -19.68 13.46 30.48
C MET A 123 -21.19 13.64 30.67
N GLY A 124 -21.57 14.45 31.66
CA GLY A 124 -22.95 14.89 31.89
C GLY A 124 -23.96 13.76 32.06
N ASN A 125 -25.03 13.80 31.25
CA ASN A 125 -26.26 13.01 31.41
C ASN A 125 -26.18 11.61 30.77
N MET A 126 -25.01 11.20 30.27
CA MET A 126 -24.82 9.89 29.66
C MET A 126 -24.68 8.81 30.73
N GLN A 127 -25.78 8.09 30.96
CA GLN A 127 -25.82 6.92 31.84
C GLN A 127 -25.65 5.66 30.96
N MET A 128 -24.54 4.94 31.14
CA MET A 128 -24.30 3.66 30.48
C MET A 128 -24.39 2.56 31.54
N SER A 129 -25.42 1.73 31.49
CA SER A 129 -25.55 0.55 32.36
C SER A 129 -24.97 -0.66 31.62
N MET A 130 -24.05 -1.40 32.25
CA MET A 130 -23.41 -2.57 31.64
C MET A 130 -24.12 -3.89 31.97
N ASN A 131 -25.35 -3.87 32.49
CA ASN A 131 -26.15 -5.08 32.73
C ASN A 131 -27.66 -4.75 32.75
N PRO A 132 -28.43 -5.00 31.68
CA PRO A 132 -28.07 -5.17 30.27
C PRO A 132 -27.74 -3.81 29.59
N MET A 133 -27.13 -3.86 28.40
CA MET A 133 -26.57 -2.69 27.70
C MET A 133 -27.69 -1.74 27.20
N GLU A 134 -28.07 -0.76 28.01
CA GLU A 134 -29.00 0.32 27.63
C GLU A 134 -28.24 1.63 27.34
N MET A 135 -28.58 2.28 26.23
CA MET A 135 -28.10 3.63 25.88
C MET A 135 -29.29 4.60 25.94
N GLN A 136 -29.25 5.55 26.88
CA GLN A 136 -30.24 6.65 27.00
C GLN A 136 -29.62 7.98 26.54
N MET A 137 -30.26 8.65 25.58
CA MET A 137 -29.93 10.01 25.15
C MET A 137 -31.20 10.86 25.20
N GLY A 138 -31.48 11.47 26.37
CA GLY A 138 -32.73 12.20 26.59
C GLY A 138 -33.96 11.28 26.52
N ASP A 139 -35.00 11.68 25.78
CA ASP A 139 -36.24 10.90 25.60
C ASP A 139 -36.15 9.74 24.59
N MET A 140 -34.99 9.50 23.96
CA MET A 140 -34.79 8.36 23.07
C MET A 140 -34.10 7.20 23.81
N LYS A 141 -34.86 6.12 24.04
CA LYS A 141 -34.39 4.83 24.59
C LYS A 141 -34.39 3.77 23.49
N LEU A 142 -33.22 3.21 23.18
CA LEU A 142 -33.08 2.04 22.29
C LEU A 142 -32.89 0.79 23.16
N SER A 143 -33.92 -0.05 23.28
CA SER A 143 -33.82 -1.39 23.88
C SER A 143 -33.66 -2.42 22.77
N MET A 144 -32.52 -3.08 22.74
CA MET A 144 -32.27 -4.21 21.83
C MET A 144 -32.78 -5.48 22.52
N ASN A 145 -34.09 -5.74 22.39
CA ASN A 145 -34.68 -6.97 22.91
C ASN A 145 -34.21 -8.12 22.02
N THR A 146 -33.40 -9.00 22.59
CA THR A 146 -33.08 -10.32 22.03
C THR A 146 -34.37 -11.11 21.87
N PRO A 147 -34.73 -11.61 20.67
CA PRO A 147 -35.73 -12.67 20.60
C PRO A 147 -35.10 -13.96 21.15
N GLU A 148 -35.59 -14.40 22.31
CA GLU A 148 -35.63 -15.81 22.64
C GLU A 148 -36.45 -16.52 21.56
N THR A 149 -35.79 -17.34 20.75
CA THR A 149 -36.47 -18.42 20.02
C THR A 149 -35.47 -19.57 19.83
N GLU A 150 -35.61 -20.53 20.74
CA GLU A 150 -35.69 -21.97 20.48
C GLU A 150 -34.48 -22.70 19.84
N GLU A 151 -34.07 -23.74 20.56
CA GLU A 151 -33.26 -24.86 20.09
C GLU A 151 -33.80 -25.42 18.75
N SER A 152 -32.94 -25.54 17.74
CA SER A 152 -32.58 -26.83 17.09
C SER A 152 -31.98 -26.66 15.68
N THR A 153 -30.86 -27.37 15.48
CA THR A 153 -30.19 -27.78 14.22
C THR A 153 -29.14 -26.88 13.55
N PRO A 154 -28.02 -27.49 13.06
CA PRO A 154 -26.85 -26.75 12.57
C PRO A 154 -26.90 -26.45 11.06
N ASN A 155 -26.21 -25.39 10.67
CA ASN A 155 -25.55 -25.19 9.38
C ASN A 155 -26.42 -24.93 8.13
N SER A 156 -26.67 -23.66 7.82
CA SER A 156 -26.67 -23.21 6.41
C SER A 156 -25.87 -21.93 6.26
N SER A 157 -24.56 -22.08 6.20
CA SER A 157 -23.65 -21.02 5.76
C SER A 157 -24.02 -20.65 4.33
N ARG A 158 -24.68 -19.50 4.15
CA ARG A 158 -24.88 -18.90 2.82
C ARG A 158 -23.49 -18.66 2.23
N ARG A 159 -23.12 -19.39 1.18
CA ARG A 159 -21.83 -19.24 0.50
C ARG A 159 -21.96 -18.14 -0.55
N PHE A 160 -20.86 -17.44 -0.80
CA PHE A 160 -20.75 -16.44 -1.86
C PHE A 160 -19.54 -16.79 -2.72
N CYS A 161 -19.62 -16.55 -4.03
CA CYS A 161 -18.50 -16.75 -4.93
C CYS A 161 -17.37 -15.78 -4.61
N THR A 162 -16.15 -16.29 -4.44
CA THR A 162 -14.96 -15.48 -4.15
C THR A 162 -14.49 -14.63 -5.32
N GLN A 163 -14.93 -14.93 -6.55
CA GLN A 163 -14.51 -14.21 -7.76
C GLN A 163 -15.46 -13.07 -8.15
N CYS A 164 -16.77 -13.23 -7.96
CA CYS A 164 -17.76 -12.24 -8.40
C CYS A 164 -18.77 -11.82 -7.32
N GLY A 165 -18.68 -12.38 -6.11
CA GLY A 165 -19.54 -12.01 -4.98
C GLY A 165 -20.99 -12.52 -5.06
N THR A 166 -21.37 -13.23 -6.13
CA THR A 166 -22.73 -13.75 -6.29
C THR A 166 -23.04 -14.84 -5.28
N GLN A 167 -24.26 -14.84 -4.74
CA GLN A 167 -24.72 -15.86 -3.80
C GLN A 167 -24.68 -17.25 -4.45
N ALA A 168 -24.06 -18.19 -3.75
CA ALA A 168 -23.91 -19.58 -4.15
C ALA A 168 -24.74 -20.47 -3.23
N LYS A 169 -25.45 -21.45 -3.80
CA LYS A 169 -26.13 -22.46 -3.00
C LYS A 169 -25.10 -23.47 -2.48
N PRO A 170 -25.33 -24.10 -1.32
CA PRO A 170 -24.40 -25.10 -0.77
C PRO A 170 -24.15 -26.31 -1.69
N SER A 171 -25.07 -26.57 -2.64
CA SER A 171 -24.99 -27.63 -3.65
C SER A 171 -24.26 -27.21 -4.94
N ASP A 172 -23.93 -25.93 -5.10
CA ASP A 172 -23.35 -25.42 -6.34
C ASP A 172 -21.84 -25.73 -6.38
N ARG A 173 -21.41 -26.51 -7.38
CA ARG A 173 -19.98 -26.77 -7.64
C ARG A 173 -19.33 -25.64 -8.43
N PHE A 174 -20.13 -24.90 -9.19
CA PHE A 174 -19.69 -23.80 -10.02
C PHE A 174 -20.65 -22.62 -9.84
N CYS A 175 -20.12 -21.40 -9.88
CA CYS A 175 -20.90 -20.19 -9.82
C CYS A 175 -21.73 -20.04 -11.10
N ALA A 176 -23.05 -19.90 -10.96
CA ALA A 176 -23.95 -19.69 -12.09
C ALA A 176 -23.71 -18.38 -12.86
N HIS A 177 -22.99 -17.42 -12.26
CA HIS A 177 -22.73 -16.11 -12.87
C HIS A 177 -21.40 -16.04 -13.62
N CYS A 178 -20.33 -16.61 -13.08
CA CYS A 178 -18.98 -16.49 -13.66
C CYS A 178 -18.32 -17.83 -14.02
N GLY A 179 -18.96 -18.97 -13.72
CA GLY A 179 -18.43 -20.31 -14.01
C GLY A 179 -17.29 -20.77 -13.10
N HIS A 180 -16.88 -19.97 -12.11
CA HIS A 180 -15.80 -20.33 -11.18
C HIS A 180 -16.23 -21.45 -10.22
N GLN A 181 -15.31 -22.36 -9.90
CA GLN A 181 -15.56 -23.45 -8.95
C GLN A 181 -15.68 -22.89 -7.51
N LEU A 182 -16.71 -23.32 -6.77
CA LEU A 182 -17.07 -22.81 -5.43
C LEU A 182 -16.52 -23.64 -4.27
#